data_AF-A0AA39DNA7-F1
#
_entry.id   AF-A0AA39DNA7-F1
#
_cell.length_a   1.000
_cell.length_b   1.000
_cell.length_c   1.000
_cell.angle_alpha   90.00
_cell.angle_beta   90.00
_cell.angle_gamma   90.00
#
_symmetry.space_group_name_H-M   'P 1'
#
loop_
_entity.id
_entity.type
_entity.pdbx_description
1 polymer ?
#
loop_
_entity_poly.entity_id
_entity_poly.type
_entity_poly.pdbx_seq_one_letter_code
_entity_poly.pdbx_strand_id
1 'polypeptide(L)'
;MEFEMIKDNRFALNIFFWVFFQVYFESDEVHACIVTCGGLCPGLNTVIREIVCGLNHMYGVNRVLGIAGGYRGFYSQNTISLTPKVVNDIHKRGGTILGTSRGGHDTSKIVDSIQDRGINQVYIIGGDGTQRGASVIFEEIQRRGLRVAVAGIPKTIDNDIPVIDKSFGFDTAVEEAQRAINAAHVESESIENGIGVVKLMGRYSGFIAMHATLASRDVDCCLIPESPFYLEGPGGLFEFIEKRLKENGHMVIVMAEGAGQELLSESMRSADRQDPSGNKLLQDVGLWISQKIRVGILTKVVLYIYKFIYIYMIGLLAHYIYLSAFLHMHFQSYLS
;
A
#
# COMPACT_ATOMS: atom_id res chain seq x y z
N MET A 1 17.61 -32.52 -21.09
CA MET A 1 17.79 -33.22 -19.80
C MET A 1 16.45 -33.88 -19.51
N GLU A 2 16.45 -35.21 -19.56
CA GLU A 2 15.26 -36.05 -19.65
C GLU A 2 14.35 -35.96 -18.42
N PHE A 3 13.05 -35.99 -18.68
CA PHE A 3 11.99 -36.11 -17.67
C PHE A 3 11.77 -37.59 -17.37
N GLU A 4 12.22 -38.05 -16.19
CA GLU A 4 11.74 -39.31 -15.64
C GLU A 4 10.46 -39.07 -14.83
N MET A 5 9.34 -39.58 -15.36
CA MET A 5 8.07 -39.67 -14.64
C MET A 5 8.18 -40.74 -13.55
N ILE A 6 8.29 -40.29 -12.30
CA ILE A 6 8.07 -41.15 -11.14
C ILE A 6 6.56 -41.45 -11.06
N LYS A 7 6.23 -42.73 -11.23
CA LYS A 7 4.89 -43.29 -11.02
C LYS A 7 4.56 -43.28 -9.54
N ASP A 8 3.81 -42.28 -9.06
CA ASP A 8 3.03 -42.46 -7.84
C ASP A 8 1.76 -41.61 -7.84
N ASN A 9 0.69 -42.19 -7.30
CA ASN A 9 -0.70 -41.91 -7.64
C ASN A 9 -1.29 -40.65 -6.95
N ARG A 10 -0.59 -39.51 -7.01
CA ARG A 10 -1.02 -38.20 -6.45
C ARG A 10 -1.33 -37.15 -7.52
N PHE A 11 -1.97 -37.56 -8.61
CA PHE A 11 -2.53 -36.67 -9.62
C PHE A 11 -3.84 -36.03 -9.13
N ALA A 12 -3.74 -34.93 -8.39
CA ALA A 12 -4.80 -33.90 -8.33
C ALA A 12 -4.21 -32.58 -7.81
N LEU A 13 -4.38 -31.50 -8.60
CA LEU A 13 -3.93 -30.12 -8.39
C LEU A 13 -2.44 -29.81 -8.67
N ASN A 14 -2.06 -29.90 -9.94
CA ASN A 14 -0.93 -29.12 -10.47
C ASN A 14 -1.38 -27.66 -10.73
N ILE A 15 -1.31 -26.81 -9.70
CA ILE A 15 -1.00 -25.39 -9.87
C ILE A 15 0.51 -25.31 -9.67
N PHE A 16 1.25 -24.73 -10.62
CA PHE A 16 2.72 -24.69 -10.63
C PHE A 16 3.29 -24.14 -9.31
N PHE A 17 3.77 -25.02 -8.43
CA PHE A 17 4.60 -24.67 -7.27
C PHE A 17 6.05 -24.98 -7.60
N TRP A 18 6.91 -23.96 -7.58
CA TRP A 18 8.35 -24.13 -7.61
C TRP A 18 8.86 -24.38 -6.18
N VAL A 19 8.56 -25.56 -5.62
CA VAL A 19 9.25 -25.97 -4.39
C VAL A 19 10.69 -26.31 -4.76
N PHE A 20 11.64 -25.51 -4.29
CA PHE A 20 13.06 -25.82 -4.47
C PHE A 20 13.40 -27.06 -3.63
N PHE A 21 13.99 -28.07 -4.28
CA PHE A 21 14.43 -29.30 -3.60
C PHE A 21 15.67 -29.10 -2.73
N GLN A 22 16.39 -27.98 -2.91
CA GLN A 22 17.55 -27.61 -2.11
C GLN A 22 17.32 -26.22 -1.52
N VAL A 23 17.43 -26.13 -0.19
CA VAL A 23 17.29 -24.89 0.58
C VAL A 23 18.61 -24.56 1.27
N TYR A 24 18.90 -23.27 1.45
CA TYR A 24 20.16 -22.83 2.07
C TYR A 24 20.16 -22.98 3.60
N PHE A 25 18.99 -22.85 4.24
CA PHE A 25 18.81 -23.01 5.68
C PHE A 25 17.99 -24.26 5.98
N GLU A 26 18.48 -25.09 6.90
CA GLU A 26 17.71 -26.21 7.44
C GLU A 26 16.61 -25.70 8.37
N SER A 27 15.47 -26.39 8.37
CA SER A 27 14.24 -25.93 9.04
C SER A 27 14.37 -25.65 10.55
N ASP A 28 15.21 -26.43 11.23
CA ASP A 28 15.52 -26.33 12.66
C ASP A 28 16.51 -25.21 12.99
N GLU A 29 17.36 -24.84 12.02
CA GLU A 29 18.28 -23.71 12.10
C GLU A 29 17.56 -22.36 11.91
N VAL A 30 16.44 -22.34 11.18
CA VAL A 30 15.75 -21.08 10.86
C VAL A 30 15.21 -20.39 12.12
N HIS A 31 15.59 -19.14 12.27
CA HIS A 31 14.98 -18.18 13.17
C HIS A 31 14.61 -16.94 12.37
N ALA A 32 13.33 -16.87 12.00
CA ALA A 32 12.82 -15.83 11.12
C ALA A 32 12.25 -14.65 11.92
N CYS A 33 12.36 -13.44 11.38
CA CYS A 33 11.61 -12.30 11.86
C CYS A 33 10.84 -11.57 10.75
N ILE A 34 9.70 -10.99 11.11
CA ILE A 34 8.82 -10.23 10.22
C ILE A 34 8.65 -8.83 10.80
N VAL A 35 8.78 -7.80 9.96
CA VAL A 35 8.55 -6.40 10.36
C VAL A 35 7.68 -5.69 9.32
N THR A 36 6.72 -4.89 9.80
CA THR A 36 5.90 -4.02 8.95
C THR A 36 6.22 -2.55 9.21
N CYS A 37 6.51 -1.81 8.14
CA CYS A 37 6.92 -0.40 8.20
C CYS A 37 6.07 0.51 7.29
N GLY A 38 6.06 1.81 7.60
CA GLY A 38 5.38 2.84 6.81
C GLY A 38 3.87 2.92 7.05
N GLY A 39 3.15 3.51 6.09
CA GLY A 39 1.69 3.63 6.14
C GLY A 39 0.96 2.29 6.00
N LEU A 40 -0.21 2.19 6.61
CA LEU A 40 -1.07 1.00 6.55
C LEU A 40 -1.58 0.77 5.12
N CYS A 41 -1.77 -0.51 4.80
CA CYS A 41 -2.23 -1.02 3.51
C CYS A 41 -3.12 -2.26 3.78
N PRO A 42 -4.20 -2.50 3.01
CA PRO A 42 -5.00 -3.71 3.16
C PRO A 42 -4.14 -4.91 2.78
N GLY A 43 -4.30 -6.03 3.49
CA GLY A 43 -3.53 -7.25 3.22
C GLY A 43 -2.21 -7.40 3.99
N LEU A 44 -1.79 -6.41 4.80
CA LEU A 44 -0.59 -6.55 5.66
C LEU A 44 -0.66 -7.79 6.57
N ASN A 45 -1.78 -7.99 7.27
CA ASN A 45 -2.00 -9.18 8.08
C ASN A 45 -2.05 -10.47 7.25
N THR A 46 -2.55 -10.41 6.01
CA THR A 46 -2.53 -11.56 5.10
C THR A 46 -1.08 -11.93 4.76
N VAL A 47 -0.23 -10.96 4.41
CA VAL A 47 1.20 -11.20 4.16
C VAL A 47 1.87 -11.85 5.37
N ILE A 48 1.67 -11.31 6.58
CA ILE A 48 2.22 -11.91 7.82
C ILE A 48 1.75 -13.35 7.98
N ARG A 49 0.45 -13.61 7.79
CA ARG A 49 -0.13 -14.96 7.92
C ARG A 49 0.48 -15.93 6.91
N GLU A 50 0.53 -15.56 5.63
CA GLU A 50 1.04 -16.45 4.58
C GLU A 50 2.53 -16.75 4.75
N ILE A 51 3.33 -15.78 5.25
CA ILE A 51 4.72 -16.04 5.61
C ILE A 51 4.81 -17.08 6.73
N VAL A 52 4.08 -16.87 7.82
CA VAL A 52 4.12 -17.75 9.00
C VAL A 52 3.61 -19.15 8.65
N CYS A 53 2.48 -19.25 7.95
CA CYS A 53 1.93 -20.53 7.53
C CYS A 53 2.81 -21.22 6.47
N GLY A 54 3.40 -20.47 5.54
CA GLY A 54 4.30 -21.04 4.54
C GLY A 54 5.58 -21.59 5.16
N LEU A 55 6.24 -20.81 6.02
CA LEU A 55 7.40 -21.26 6.79
C LEU A 55 7.08 -22.51 7.63
N ASN A 56 5.93 -22.54 8.29
CA ASN A 56 5.58 -23.65 9.16
C ASN A 56 5.13 -24.92 8.42
N HIS A 57 4.15 -24.80 7.51
CA HIS A 57 3.52 -25.96 6.88
C HIS A 57 4.34 -26.52 5.72
N MET A 58 5.07 -25.68 4.98
CA MET A 58 5.85 -26.13 3.81
C MET A 58 7.31 -26.43 4.18
N TYR A 59 7.90 -25.67 5.11
CA TYR A 59 9.32 -25.76 5.43
C TYR A 59 9.60 -26.23 6.86
N GLY A 60 8.59 -26.56 7.67
CA GLY A 60 8.79 -27.08 9.04
C GLY A 60 9.36 -26.07 10.05
N VAL A 61 9.43 -24.79 9.70
CA VAL A 61 10.00 -23.74 10.54
C VAL A 61 9.03 -23.36 11.66
N ASN A 62 9.49 -23.43 12.91
CA ASN A 62 8.67 -23.17 14.08
C ASN A 62 9.05 -21.88 14.84
N ARG A 63 10.18 -21.26 14.49
CA ARG A 63 10.73 -20.09 15.19
C ARG A 63 10.56 -18.83 14.35
N VAL A 64 9.39 -18.20 14.44
CA VAL A 64 9.07 -16.95 13.75
C VAL A 64 8.72 -15.86 14.75
N LEU A 65 9.38 -14.72 14.66
CA LEU A 65 9.15 -13.54 15.49
C LEU A 65 8.56 -12.39 14.68
N GLY A 66 7.62 -11.65 15.27
CA GLY A 66 7.17 -10.36 14.79
C GLY A 66 7.88 -9.23 15.52
N ILE A 67 8.46 -8.28 14.80
CA ILE A 67 9.07 -7.08 15.37
C ILE A 67 8.00 -5.97 15.46
N ALA A 68 7.71 -5.51 16.68
CA ALA A 68 6.61 -4.58 16.90
C ALA A 68 7.00 -3.12 16.59
N GLY A 69 6.17 -2.40 15.85
CA GLY A 69 6.32 -0.95 15.65
C GLY A 69 7.37 -0.54 14.60
N GLY A 70 7.53 -1.33 13.54
CA GLY A 70 8.48 -1.04 12.44
C GLY A 70 9.95 -1.14 12.86
N TYR A 71 10.84 -0.39 12.20
CA TYR A 71 12.29 -0.48 12.44
C TYR A 71 12.70 -0.16 13.88
N ARG A 72 11.97 0.73 14.56
CA ARG A 72 12.20 1.05 15.98
C ARG A 72 12.01 -0.15 16.90
N GLY A 73 11.24 -1.15 16.46
CA GLY A 73 11.03 -2.39 17.19
C GLY A 73 12.31 -3.18 17.41
N PHE A 74 13.31 -3.07 16.52
CA PHE A 74 14.59 -3.75 16.69
C PHE A 74 15.37 -3.24 17.90
N TYR A 75 15.15 -1.99 18.33
CA TYR A 75 15.86 -1.36 19.45
C TYR A 75 15.35 -1.80 20.81
N SER A 76 14.17 -2.40 20.86
CA SER A 76 13.52 -2.85 22.08
C SER A 76 13.31 -4.37 22.03
N GLN A 77 13.17 -5.02 23.17
CA GLN A 77 12.83 -6.45 23.21
C GLN A 77 11.34 -6.74 22.91
N ASN A 78 10.64 -5.80 22.25
CA ASN A 78 9.22 -5.91 21.93
C ASN A 78 9.01 -6.79 20.69
N THR A 79 9.01 -8.10 20.91
CA THR A 79 8.73 -9.11 19.89
C THR A 79 7.50 -9.93 20.22
N ILE A 80 6.81 -10.37 19.17
CA ILE A 80 5.62 -11.21 19.26
C ILE A 80 5.97 -12.58 18.68
N SER A 81 5.74 -13.67 19.40
CA SER A 81 5.91 -15.01 18.84
C SER A 81 4.78 -15.29 17.84
N LEU A 82 5.14 -15.63 16.60
CA LEU A 82 4.21 -15.89 15.51
C LEU A 82 4.14 -17.38 15.23
N THR A 83 2.95 -17.96 15.43
CA THR A 83 2.63 -19.35 15.11
C THR A 83 1.40 -19.40 14.23
N PRO A 84 1.15 -20.49 13.48
CA PRO A 84 -0.09 -20.65 12.69
C PRO A 84 -1.36 -20.36 13.50
N LYS A 85 -1.36 -20.76 14.78
CA LYS A 85 -2.46 -20.47 15.72
C LYS A 85 -2.63 -18.98 15.99
N VAL A 86 -1.54 -18.24 16.21
CA VAL A 86 -1.57 -16.78 16.45
C VAL A 86 -2.04 -16.02 15.21
N VAL A 87 -1.65 -16.47 14.02
CA VAL A 87 -1.97 -15.78 12.75
C VAL A 87 -3.26 -16.27 12.07
N ASN A 88 -3.99 -17.22 12.67
CA ASN A 88 -5.08 -17.93 11.99
C ASN A 88 -6.11 -16.98 11.35
N ASP A 89 -6.58 -15.99 12.10
CA ASP A 89 -7.67 -15.09 11.71
C ASP A 89 -7.24 -13.64 11.45
N ILE A 90 -5.93 -13.35 11.47
CA ILE A 90 -5.46 -11.96 11.34
C ILE A 90 -5.75 -11.40 9.95
N HIS A 91 -5.80 -12.25 8.92
CA HIS A 91 -6.15 -11.88 7.55
C HIS A 91 -7.55 -11.27 7.42
N LYS A 92 -8.44 -11.51 8.40
CA LYS A 92 -9.79 -10.94 8.45
C LYS A 92 -9.81 -9.49 8.95
N ARG A 93 -8.69 -8.99 9.46
CA ARG A 93 -8.58 -7.69 10.14
C ARG A 93 -7.73 -6.74 9.30
N GLY A 94 -8.18 -5.49 9.20
CA GLY A 94 -7.37 -4.39 8.67
C GLY A 94 -6.13 -4.10 9.51
N GLY A 95 -5.21 -3.32 8.94
CA GLY A 95 -3.96 -2.93 9.59
C GLY A 95 -2.93 -4.07 9.73
N THR A 96 -2.12 -4.02 10.78
CA THR A 96 -1.06 -5.00 11.08
C THR A 96 -1.06 -5.34 12.57
N ILE A 97 -1.01 -6.63 12.93
CA ILE A 97 -0.87 -7.08 14.33
C ILE A 97 0.47 -6.69 14.96
N LEU A 98 1.47 -6.37 14.16
CA LEU A 98 2.80 -5.95 14.63
C LEU A 98 2.84 -4.45 14.96
N GLY A 99 1.83 -3.69 14.56
CA GLY A 99 1.95 -2.23 14.47
C GLY A 99 2.96 -1.81 13.40
N THR A 100 3.02 -0.51 13.14
CA THR A 100 3.93 0.06 12.13
C THR A 100 4.43 1.42 12.60
N SER A 101 5.54 1.88 12.03
CA SER A 101 6.04 3.24 12.24
C SER A 101 6.63 3.81 10.96
N ARG A 102 6.71 5.15 10.92
CA ARG A 102 7.48 5.90 9.92
C ARG A 102 8.81 6.32 10.55
N GLY A 103 9.90 6.19 9.79
CA GLY A 103 11.25 6.55 10.22
C GLY A 103 11.82 5.60 11.27
N GLY A 104 12.84 6.07 11.98
CA GLY A 104 13.53 5.29 13.02
C GLY A 104 14.30 4.09 12.45
N HIS A 105 15.01 4.31 11.35
CA HIS A 105 15.97 3.38 10.79
C HIS A 105 17.36 3.69 11.36
N ASP A 106 18.05 2.67 11.88
CA ASP A 106 19.42 2.76 12.39
C ASP A 106 20.05 1.40 12.09
N THR A 107 20.84 1.36 11.02
CA THR A 107 21.34 0.12 10.44
C THR A 107 22.14 -0.69 11.47
N SER A 108 23.04 -0.04 12.22
CA SER A 108 23.86 -0.72 13.21
C SER A 108 23.00 -1.39 14.27
N LYS A 109 22.05 -0.65 14.89
CA LYS A 109 21.18 -1.23 15.92
C LYS A 109 20.27 -2.33 15.40
N ILE A 110 19.80 -2.23 14.15
CA ILE A 110 18.98 -3.27 13.53
C ILE A 110 19.80 -4.55 13.35
N VAL A 111 21.01 -4.43 12.79
CA VAL A 111 21.87 -5.59 12.53
C VAL A 111 22.42 -6.19 13.83
N ASP A 112 22.74 -5.36 14.82
CA ASP A 112 23.09 -5.82 16.18
C ASP A 112 21.94 -6.66 16.77
N SER A 113 20.70 -6.17 16.70
CA SER A 113 19.52 -6.89 17.19
C SER A 113 19.24 -8.19 16.42
N ILE A 114 19.49 -8.22 15.11
CA ILE A 114 19.41 -9.45 14.29
C ILE A 114 20.43 -10.48 14.78
N GLN A 115 21.68 -10.04 14.97
CA GLN A 115 22.78 -10.88 15.41
C GLN A 115 22.58 -11.41 16.84
N ASP A 116 22.24 -10.53 17.78
CA ASP A 116 22.05 -10.85 19.20
C ASP A 116 20.91 -11.86 19.42
N ARG A 117 19.88 -11.83 18.56
CA ARG A 117 18.75 -12.76 18.60
C ARG A 117 18.98 -14.03 17.79
N GLY A 118 20.11 -14.14 17.08
CA GLY A 118 20.41 -15.24 16.17
C GLY A 118 19.36 -15.38 15.07
N ILE A 119 18.85 -14.26 14.55
CA ILE A 119 17.90 -14.24 13.43
C ILE A 119 18.69 -14.45 12.14
N ASN A 120 18.26 -15.41 11.31
CA ASN A 120 18.89 -15.72 10.03
C ASN A 120 17.98 -15.50 8.81
N GLN A 121 16.71 -15.13 9.02
CA GLN A 121 15.82 -14.67 7.96
C GLN A 121 15.04 -13.43 8.41
N VAL A 122 15.05 -12.38 7.60
CA VAL A 122 14.41 -11.09 7.89
C VAL A 122 13.45 -10.72 6.77
N TYR A 123 12.15 -10.72 7.06
CA TYR A 123 11.09 -10.34 6.13
C TYR A 123 10.63 -8.92 6.40
N ILE A 124 10.91 -8.01 5.47
CA ILE A 124 10.69 -6.57 5.62
C ILE A 124 9.55 -6.12 4.71
N ILE A 125 8.39 -5.82 5.29
CA ILE A 125 7.20 -5.41 4.56
C ILE A 125 7.04 -3.89 4.62
N GLY A 126 7.11 -3.21 3.48
CA GLY A 126 7.00 -1.75 3.45
C GLY A 126 7.20 -1.12 2.07
N GLY A 127 6.99 0.18 1.97
CA GLY A 127 7.17 0.94 0.71
C GLY A 127 8.63 1.33 0.47
N ASP A 128 8.89 2.23 -0.48
CA ASP A 128 10.24 2.58 -0.95
C ASP A 128 11.24 2.97 0.14
N GLY A 129 10.82 3.80 1.11
CA GLY A 129 11.68 4.16 2.24
C GLY A 129 12.09 2.94 3.06
N THR A 130 11.18 1.97 3.20
CA THR A 130 11.46 0.70 3.87
C THR A 130 12.40 -0.17 3.06
N GLN A 131 12.18 -0.31 1.74
CA GLN A 131 13.00 -1.14 0.87
C GLN A 131 14.43 -0.58 0.72
N ARG A 132 14.59 0.75 0.68
CA ARG A 132 15.91 1.38 0.80
C ARG A 132 16.61 1.00 2.11
N GLY A 133 15.88 1.02 3.23
CA GLY A 133 16.39 0.53 4.51
C GLY A 133 16.80 -0.95 4.47
N ALA A 134 16.01 -1.80 3.79
CA ALA A 134 16.31 -3.22 3.63
C ALA A 134 17.62 -3.45 2.86
N SER A 135 17.87 -2.69 1.79
CA SER A 135 19.14 -2.74 1.04
C SER A 135 20.34 -2.43 1.93
N VAL A 136 20.24 -1.35 2.72
CA VAL A 136 21.32 -0.93 3.63
C VAL A 136 21.54 -1.96 4.75
N ILE A 137 20.47 -2.59 5.26
CA ILE A 137 20.58 -3.69 6.23
C ILE A 137 21.31 -4.88 5.60
N PHE A 138 20.96 -5.25 4.37
CA PHE A 138 21.61 -6.34 3.65
C PHE A 138 23.10 -6.08 3.40
N GLU A 139 23.47 -4.88 2.96
CA GLU A 139 24.87 -4.47 2.78
C GLU A 139 25.68 -4.59 4.08
N GLU A 140 25.10 -4.17 5.20
CA GLU A 140 25.76 -4.26 6.51
C GLU A 140 25.90 -5.72 6.99
N ILE A 141 24.89 -6.56 6.75
CA ILE A 141 24.94 -8.01 7.01
C ILE A 141 26.08 -8.67 6.22
N GLN A 142 26.20 -8.34 4.93
CA GLN A 142 27.28 -8.83 4.06
C GLN A 142 28.65 -8.36 4.56
N ARG A 143 28.77 -7.07 4.91
CA ARG A 143 30.01 -6.49 5.45
C ARG A 143 30.47 -7.20 6.72
N ARG A 144 29.53 -7.64 7.57
CA ARG A 144 29.81 -8.39 8.81
C ARG A 144 29.98 -9.90 8.59
N GLY A 145 29.77 -10.41 7.38
CA GLY A 145 29.85 -11.84 7.07
C GLY A 145 28.78 -12.68 7.78
N LEU A 146 27.63 -12.08 8.11
CA LEU A 146 26.56 -12.78 8.82
C LEU A 146 25.74 -13.64 7.84
N ARG A 147 25.43 -14.88 8.23
CA ARG A 147 24.58 -15.80 7.46
C ARG A 147 23.09 -15.45 7.67
N VAL A 148 22.64 -14.33 7.10
CA VAL A 148 21.26 -13.83 7.23
C VAL A 148 20.69 -13.49 5.86
N ALA A 149 19.51 -14.04 5.54
CA ALA A 149 18.73 -13.64 4.37
C ALA A 149 17.83 -12.45 4.68
N VAL A 150 17.76 -11.48 3.78
CA VAL A 150 16.88 -10.30 3.86
C VAL A 150 15.93 -10.32 2.67
N ALA A 151 14.64 -10.49 2.94
CA ALA A 151 13.59 -10.49 1.93
C ALA A 151 12.71 -9.25 2.07
N GLY A 152 12.73 -8.39 1.04
CA GLY A 152 11.87 -7.22 0.94
C GLY A 152 10.53 -7.55 0.30
N ILE A 153 9.43 -7.22 0.98
CA ILE A 153 8.07 -7.35 0.44
C ILE A 153 7.54 -5.93 0.16
N PRO A 154 7.49 -5.50 -1.11
CA PRO A 154 7.15 -4.13 -1.46
C PRO A 154 5.66 -3.86 -1.23
N LYS A 155 5.37 -2.81 -0.47
CA LYS A 155 4.02 -2.41 -0.04
C LYS A 155 3.72 -0.98 -0.51
N THR A 156 2.93 -0.87 -1.57
CA THR A 156 2.31 0.38 -2.02
C THR A 156 0.84 0.11 -2.34
N ILE A 157 -0.03 1.07 -2.03
CA ILE A 157 -1.41 1.05 -2.54
C ILE A 157 -1.51 1.77 -3.88
N ASP A 158 -0.55 2.62 -4.21
CA ASP A 158 -0.59 3.47 -5.40
C ASP A 158 -0.25 2.68 -6.69
N ASN A 159 0.07 1.39 -6.56
CA ASN A 159 0.48 0.48 -7.64
C ASN A 159 1.60 1.05 -8.54
N ASP A 160 2.58 1.70 -7.91
CA ASP A 160 3.65 2.46 -8.54
C ASP A 160 5.00 1.74 -8.53
N ILE A 161 5.00 0.40 -8.46
CA ILE A 161 6.24 -0.41 -8.48
C ILE A 161 6.55 -0.81 -9.93
N PRO A 162 7.68 -0.37 -10.53
CA PRO A 162 7.95 -0.57 -11.97
C PRO A 162 8.07 -2.02 -12.46
N VAL A 163 8.23 -2.99 -11.55
CA VAL A 163 8.56 -4.39 -11.87
C VAL A 163 7.41 -5.37 -11.64
N ILE A 164 6.26 -4.90 -11.12
CA ILE A 164 5.06 -5.73 -10.93
C ILE A 164 3.85 -5.02 -11.52
N ASP A 165 2.94 -5.79 -12.11
CA ASP A 165 1.68 -5.23 -12.66
C ASP A 165 0.72 -4.76 -11.57
N LYS A 166 0.75 -5.45 -10.41
CA LYS A 166 -0.19 -5.20 -9.31
C LYS A 166 0.44 -5.42 -7.94
N SER A 167 0.39 -4.39 -7.09
CA SER A 167 0.73 -4.46 -5.68
C SER A 167 -0.48 -4.90 -4.84
N PHE A 168 -0.21 -5.59 -3.74
CA PHE A 168 -1.27 -5.94 -2.80
C PHE A 168 -1.84 -4.68 -2.14
N GLY A 169 -3.16 -4.69 -1.90
CA GLY A 169 -3.85 -3.51 -1.39
C GLY A 169 -4.51 -2.64 -2.45
N PHE A 170 -4.03 -2.67 -3.71
CA PHE A 170 -4.51 -1.79 -4.78
C PHE A 170 -5.99 -2.01 -5.13
N ASP A 171 -6.38 -3.25 -5.45
CA ASP A 171 -7.78 -3.55 -5.85
C ASP A 171 -8.76 -3.18 -4.73
N THR A 172 -8.43 -3.50 -3.48
CA THR A 172 -9.23 -3.09 -2.31
C THR A 172 -9.33 -1.57 -2.19
N ALA A 173 -8.26 -0.83 -2.48
CA ALA A 173 -8.31 0.63 -2.47
C ALA A 173 -9.23 1.17 -3.58
N VAL A 174 -9.23 0.54 -4.76
CA VAL A 174 -10.13 0.90 -5.87
C VAL A 174 -11.59 0.61 -5.52
N GLU A 175 -11.91 -0.54 -4.93
CA GLU A 175 -13.26 -0.89 -4.49
C GLU A 175 -13.80 0.09 -3.44
N GLU A 176 -12.99 0.44 -2.45
CA GLU A 176 -13.40 1.41 -1.42
C GLU A 176 -13.50 2.83 -1.98
N ALA A 177 -12.65 3.20 -2.95
CA ALA A 177 -12.77 4.46 -3.67
C ALA A 177 -14.09 4.57 -4.42
N GLN A 178 -14.56 3.50 -5.06
CA GLN A 178 -15.87 3.48 -5.73
C GLN A 178 -17.02 3.75 -4.76
N ARG A 179 -16.98 3.20 -3.53
CA ARG A 179 -18.01 3.49 -2.52
C ARG A 179 -18.05 4.97 -2.15
N ALA A 180 -16.89 5.61 -2.04
CA ALA A 180 -16.81 7.05 -1.78
C ALA A 180 -17.33 7.88 -2.97
N ILE A 181 -17.03 7.45 -4.20
CA ILE A 181 -17.56 8.07 -5.42
C ILE A 181 -19.08 7.97 -5.49
N ASN A 182 -19.65 6.79 -5.23
CA ASN A 182 -21.10 6.59 -5.25
C ASN A 182 -21.80 7.47 -4.21
N ALA A 183 -21.24 7.60 -3.00
CA ALA A 183 -21.77 8.49 -1.98
C ALA A 183 -21.72 9.97 -2.42
N ALA A 184 -20.60 10.39 -3.03
CA ALA A 184 -20.45 11.74 -3.54
C ALA A 184 -21.41 12.04 -4.69
N HIS A 185 -21.65 11.07 -5.57
CA HIS A 185 -22.60 11.18 -6.67
C HIS A 185 -24.03 11.41 -6.15
N VAL A 186 -24.52 10.53 -5.27
CA VAL A 186 -25.87 10.63 -4.69
C VAL A 186 -26.10 11.99 -4.02
N GLU A 187 -25.11 12.49 -3.28
CA GLU A 187 -25.21 13.79 -2.59
C GLU A 187 -25.14 14.96 -3.57
N SER A 188 -24.30 14.87 -4.61
CA SER A 188 -24.23 15.90 -5.65
C SER A 188 -25.49 15.98 -6.50
N GLU A 189 -26.11 14.85 -6.84
CA GLU A 189 -27.34 14.77 -7.64
C GLU A 189 -28.56 15.27 -6.87
N SER A 190 -28.55 15.12 -5.54
CA SER A 190 -29.68 15.49 -4.67
C SER A 190 -29.90 17.01 -4.54
N ILE A 191 -29.03 17.85 -5.10
CA ILE A 191 -29.13 19.31 -5.02
C ILE A 191 -28.74 19.98 -6.33
N GLU A 192 -29.46 21.05 -6.68
CA GLU A 192 -29.13 21.86 -7.86
C GLU A 192 -27.74 22.50 -7.71
N ASN A 193 -26.92 22.34 -8.75
CA ASN A 193 -25.53 22.75 -8.79
C ASN A 193 -24.66 22.11 -7.69
N GLY A 194 -24.97 20.86 -7.32
CA GLY A 194 -24.18 20.06 -6.40
C GLY A 194 -22.88 19.55 -7.04
N ILE A 195 -21.76 19.69 -6.32
CA ILE A 195 -20.46 19.16 -6.73
C ILE A 195 -19.92 18.23 -5.63
N GLY A 196 -19.72 16.95 -5.98
CA GLY A 196 -19.02 15.98 -5.15
C GLY A 196 -17.53 15.93 -5.49
N VAL A 197 -16.66 16.33 -4.55
CA VAL A 197 -15.20 16.25 -4.71
C VAL A 197 -14.67 15.08 -3.88
N VAL A 198 -14.10 14.08 -4.55
CA VAL A 198 -13.56 12.86 -3.93
C VAL A 198 -12.03 12.86 -4.05
N LYS A 199 -11.35 13.11 -2.94
CA LYS A 199 -9.89 13.03 -2.86
C LYS A 199 -9.45 11.61 -2.49
N LEU A 200 -8.72 10.97 -3.39
CA LEU A 200 -8.17 9.61 -3.27
C LEU A 200 -6.67 9.62 -2.99
N MET A 201 -6.13 8.44 -2.68
CA MET A 201 -4.69 8.18 -2.63
C MET A 201 -4.09 8.28 -4.05
N GLY A 202 -2.76 8.38 -4.14
CA GLY A 202 -2.07 8.68 -5.39
C GLY A 202 -1.13 9.87 -5.22
N ARG A 203 0.02 9.63 -4.58
CA ARG A 203 0.99 10.70 -4.28
C ARG A 203 1.75 11.17 -5.53
N TYR A 204 2.21 10.21 -6.31
CA TYR A 204 2.98 10.45 -7.53
C TYR A 204 2.31 9.88 -8.78
N SER A 205 1.30 9.03 -8.59
CA SER A 205 0.55 8.38 -9.66
C SER A 205 -0.96 8.46 -9.42
N GLY A 206 -1.71 8.42 -10.52
CA GLY A 206 -3.16 8.50 -10.55
C GLY A 206 -3.86 7.14 -10.65
N PHE A 207 -3.16 6.01 -10.45
CA PHE A 207 -3.74 4.69 -10.75
C PHE A 207 -5.05 4.40 -10.02
N ILE A 208 -5.13 4.68 -8.72
CA ILE A 208 -6.37 4.49 -7.96
C ILE A 208 -7.47 5.40 -8.49
N ALA A 209 -7.16 6.68 -8.71
CA ALA A 209 -8.13 7.66 -9.20
C ALA A 209 -8.67 7.28 -10.60
N MET A 210 -7.78 6.88 -11.51
CA MET A 210 -8.12 6.43 -12.85
C MET A 210 -8.95 5.14 -12.82
N HIS A 211 -8.52 4.10 -12.10
CA HIS A 211 -9.24 2.83 -12.06
C HIS A 211 -10.60 2.96 -11.37
N ALA A 212 -10.69 3.73 -10.28
CA ALA A 212 -11.96 4.01 -9.62
C ALA A 212 -12.90 4.83 -10.52
N THR A 213 -12.35 5.80 -11.26
CA THR A 213 -13.10 6.58 -12.26
C THR A 213 -13.63 5.72 -13.39
N LEU A 214 -12.82 4.79 -13.94
CA LEU A 214 -13.23 3.92 -15.04
C LEU A 214 -14.22 2.84 -14.60
N ALA A 215 -14.11 2.38 -13.35
CA ALA A 215 -15.03 1.43 -12.77
C ALA A 215 -16.37 2.07 -12.37
N SER A 216 -16.34 3.35 -11.97
CA SER A 216 -17.55 4.18 -11.81
C SER A 216 -18.01 4.70 -13.18
N ARG A 217 -19.31 4.99 -13.32
CA ARG A 217 -19.85 5.67 -14.52
C ARG A 217 -20.30 7.10 -14.22
N ASP A 218 -20.03 7.56 -13.00
CA ASP A 218 -20.65 8.75 -12.41
C ASP A 218 -19.65 9.89 -12.23
N VAL A 219 -18.39 9.68 -12.63
CA VAL A 219 -17.31 10.65 -12.51
C VAL A 219 -17.22 11.50 -13.78
N ASP A 220 -17.31 12.82 -13.62
CA ASP A 220 -17.25 13.76 -14.74
C ASP A 220 -15.83 14.27 -15.00
N CYS A 221 -15.01 14.36 -13.97
CA CYS A 221 -13.64 14.83 -14.05
C CYS A 221 -12.72 14.01 -13.16
N CYS A 222 -11.61 13.53 -13.73
CA CYS A 222 -10.55 12.84 -13.00
C CYS A 222 -9.26 13.65 -13.07
N LEU A 223 -8.75 14.08 -11.91
CA LEU A 223 -7.52 14.86 -11.79
C LEU A 223 -6.40 13.99 -11.23
N ILE A 224 -5.33 13.81 -12.00
CA ILE A 224 -4.21 12.92 -11.67
C ILE A 224 -2.85 13.66 -11.79
N PRO A 225 -1.81 13.27 -11.01
CA PRO A 225 -0.50 13.89 -11.07
C PRO A 225 0.14 13.92 -12.46
N GLU A 226 -0.16 12.91 -13.28
CA GLU A 226 0.42 12.73 -14.61
C GLU A 226 -0.18 13.68 -15.66
N SER A 227 -1.33 14.29 -15.38
CA SER A 227 -2.02 15.20 -16.29
C SER A 227 -2.21 16.57 -15.64
N PRO A 228 -1.23 17.48 -15.78
CA PRO A 228 -1.34 18.84 -15.27
C PRO A 228 -2.57 19.56 -15.81
N PHE A 229 -3.16 20.41 -14.97
CA PHE A 229 -4.33 21.21 -15.31
C PHE A 229 -4.17 22.64 -14.82
N TYR A 230 -5.05 23.53 -15.27
CA TYR A 230 -5.12 24.91 -14.81
C TYR A 230 -6.58 25.27 -14.53
N LEU A 231 -6.77 26.28 -13.67
CA LEU A 231 -8.10 26.61 -13.16
C LEU A 231 -8.89 27.51 -14.12
N GLU A 232 -8.26 28.56 -14.65
CA GLU A 232 -8.88 29.65 -15.40
C GLU A 232 -8.41 29.71 -16.86
N GLY A 233 -9.25 30.23 -17.75
CA GLY A 233 -8.96 30.38 -19.18
C GLY A 233 -9.57 29.29 -20.06
N PRO A 234 -9.46 29.42 -21.39
CA PRO A 234 -10.15 28.53 -22.33
C PRO A 234 -9.70 27.07 -22.20
N GLY A 235 -10.60 26.18 -21.80
CA GLY A 235 -10.31 24.76 -21.52
C GLY A 235 -9.85 24.48 -20.07
N GLY A 236 -9.90 25.48 -19.20
CA GLY A 236 -9.59 25.35 -17.77
C GLY A 236 -10.68 24.62 -16.99
N LEU A 237 -10.33 24.20 -15.78
CA LEU A 237 -11.24 23.44 -14.92
C LEU A 237 -12.55 24.20 -14.60
N PHE A 238 -12.50 25.51 -14.39
CA PHE A 238 -13.70 26.30 -14.07
C PHE A 238 -14.69 26.37 -15.23
N GLU A 239 -14.21 26.53 -16.46
CA GLU A 239 -15.06 26.51 -17.66
C GLU A 239 -15.72 25.14 -17.82
N PHE A 240 -14.96 24.06 -17.62
CA PHE A 240 -15.48 22.70 -17.67
C PHE A 240 -16.57 22.45 -16.62
N ILE A 241 -16.36 22.90 -15.37
CA ILE A 241 -17.35 22.80 -14.29
C ILE A 241 -18.63 23.55 -14.66
N GLU A 242 -18.53 24.81 -15.10
CA GLU A 242 -19.72 25.59 -15.46
C GLU A 242 -20.52 24.96 -16.59
N LYS A 243 -19.84 24.41 -17.60
CA LYS A 243 -20.49 23.70 -18.69
C LYS A 243 -21.22 22.47 -18.17
N ARG A 244 -20.56 21.65 -17.33
CA ARG A 244 -21.16 20.41 -16.81
C ARG A 244 -22.36 20.66 -15.92
N LEU A 245 -22.30 21.67 -15.06
CA LEU A 245 -23.43 22.09 -14.22
C LEU A 245 -24.62 22.56 -15.06
N LYS A 246 -24.40 23.32 -16.14
CA LYS A 246 -25.47 23.75 -17.05
C LYS A 246 -26.13 22.58 -17.78
N GLU A 247 -25.37 21.55 -18.12
CA GLU A 247 -25.85 20.37 -18.84
C GLU A 247 -26.60 19.38 -17.92
N ASN A 248 -26.04 19.10 -16.73
CA ASN A 248 -26.49 17.99 -15.88
C ASN A 248 -27.03 18.41 -14.50
N GLY A 249 -26.87 19.67 -14.11
CA GLY A 249 -27.30 20.18 -12.80
C GLY A 249 -26.43 19.73 -11.61
N HIS A 250 -25.48 18.81 -11.80
CA HIS A 250 -24.55 18.33 -10.78
C HIS A 250 -23.24 17.85 -11.41
N MET A 251 -22.24 17.57 -10.58
CA MET A 251 -20.94 17.08 -11.02
C MET A 251 -20.20 16.26 -9.95
N VAL A 252 -19.45 15.24 -10.35
CA VAL A 252 -18.49 14.52 -9.51
C VAL A 252 -17.07 14.70 -10.04
N ILE A 253 -16.18 15.16 -9.17
CA ILE A 253 -14.75 15.33 -9.41
C ILE A 253 -13.99 14.33 -8.55
N VAL A 254 -13.24 13.44 -9.17
CA VAL A 254 -12.28 12.56 -8.49
C VAL A 254 -10.89 13.11 -8.67
N MET A 255 -10.10 13.13 -7.59
CA MET A 255 -8.73 13.61 -7.65
C MET A 255 -7.78 12.79 -6.79
N ALA A 256 -6.60 12.48 -7.33
CA ALA A 256 -5.50 11.94 -6.54
C ALA A 256 -4.84 13.05 -5.70
N GLU A 257 -4.35 12.71 -4.50
CA GLU A 257 -3.80 13.70 -3.58
C GLU A 257 -2.56 14.45 -4.11
N GLY A 258 -1.83 13.86 -5.06
CA GLY A 258 -0.70 14.49 -5.73
C GLY A 258 -1.08 15.47 -6.86
N ALA A 259 -2.31 15.43 -7.38
CA ALA A 259 -2.71 16.29 -8.49
C ALA A 259 -2.88 17.75 -8.03
N GLY A 260 -2.30 18.72 -8.75
CA GLY A 260 -2.46 20.15 -8.46
C GLY A 260 -1.63 20.69 -7.28
N GLN A 261 -0.62 19.94 -6.82
CA GLN A 261 0.24 20.37 -5.71
C GLN A 261 1.09 21.60 -6.08
N GLU A 262 1.49 21.71 -7.34
CA GLU A 262 2.19 22.86 -7.91
C GLU A 262 1.34 24.14 -7.84
N LEU A 263 0.09 24.09 -8.31
CA LEU A 263 -0.87 25.21 -8.25
C LEU A 263 -1.13 25.66 -6.81
N LEU A 264 -1.22 24.69 -5.89
CA LEU A 264 -1.43 24.96 -4.49
C LEU A 264 -0.20 25.64 -3.88
N SER A 265 1.01 25.18 -4.20
CA SER A 265 2.27 25.75 -3.70
C SER A 265 2.54 27.17 -4.19
N GLU A 266 2.11 27.52 -5.40
CA GLU A 266 2.18 28.89 -5.91
C GLU A 266 1.21 29.82 -5.15
N SER A 267 0.05 29.30 -4.78
CA SER A 267 -0.98 30.05 -4.07
C SER A 267 -0.72 30.22 -2.57
N MET A 268 0.06 29.32 -1.96
CA MET A 268 0.39 29.34 -0.53
C MET A 268 1.89 29.26 -0.32
N ARG A 269 2.50 30.32 0.23
CA ARG A 269 3.90 30.34 0.73
C ARG A 269 4.04 29.46 1.98
N SER A 270 3.87 28.15 1.84
CA SER A 270 3.91 27.19 2.93
C SER A 270 5.32 26.59 3.08
N ALA A 271 5.78 26.45 4.33
CA ALA A 271 7.03 25.75 4.63
C ALA A 271 6.95 24.27 4.23
N ASP A 272 7.98 23.77 3.54
CA ASP A 272 8.16 22.36 3.23
C ASP A 272 8.31 21.54 4.51
N ARG A 273 7.20 20.97 4.99
CA ARG A 273 7.22 20.04 6.12
C ARG A 273 7.47 18.62 5.61
N GLN A 274 8.29 17.88 6.35
CA GLN A 274 8.61 16.48 6.07
C GLN A 274 8.05 15.57 7.16
N ASP A 275 7.72 14.33 6.79
CA ASP A 275 7.39 13.27 7.75
C ASP A 275 8.66 12.74 8.45
N PRO A 276 8.54 11.91 9.51
CA PRO A 276 9.71 11.33 10.20
C PRO A 276 10.59 10.42 9.33
N SER A 277 10.17 10.07 8.11
CA SER A 277 10.95 9.32 7.12
C SER A 277 11.61 10.23 6.07
N GLY A 278 11.47 11.56 6.20
CA GLY A 278 12.02 12.54 5.27
C GLY A 278 11.15 12.82 4.04
N ASN A 279 9.93 12.26 3.96
CA ASN A 279 9.06 12.49 2.80
C ASN A 279 8.36 13.85 2.93
N LYS A 280 8.27 14.63 1.85
CA LYS A 280 7.46 15.85 1.81
C LYS A 280 6.00 15.53 2.15
N LEU A 281 5.41 16.33 3.03
CA LEU A 281 3.99 16.27 3.36
C LEU A 281 3.20 17.02 2.28
N LEU A 282 2.28 16.31 1.64
CA LEU A 282 1.36 16.92 0.67
C LEU A 282 0.34 17.80 1.38
N GLN A 283 -0.05 18.88 0.71
CA GLN A 283 -1.10 19.76 1.19
C GLN A 283 -2.48 19.23 0.78
N ASP A 284 -3.52 19.67 1.48
CA ASP A 284 -4.88 19.20 1.23
C ASP A 284 -5.48 19.86 -0.02
N VAL A 285 -5.17 19.25 -1.16
CA VAL A 285 -5.59 19.75 -2.46
C VAL A 285 -7.10 19.65 -2.68
N GLY A 286 -7.76 18.69 -2.02
CA GLY A 286 -9.23 18.56 -2.09
C GLY A 286 -9.96 19.71 -1.42
N LEU A 287 -9.48 20.15 -0.25
CA LEU A 287 -10.02 21.35 0.39
C LEU A 287 -9.70 22.61 -0.42
N TRP A 288 -8.44 22.75 -0.87
CA TRP A 288 -8.00 23.91 -1.64
C TRP A 288 -8.79 24.07 -2.95
N ILE A 289 -8.96 23.00 -3.73
CA ILE A 289 -9.68 23.07 -5.01
C ILE A 289 -11.15 23.41 -4.79
N SER A 290 -11.77 22.87 -3.73
CA SER A 290 -13.16 23.19 -3.37
C SER A 290 -13.33 24.66 -3.02
N GLN A 291 -12.37 25.26 -2.30
CA GLN A 291 -12.36 26.70 -2.01
C GLN A 291 -12.18 27.53 -3.28
N LYS A 292 -11.29 27.09 -4.18
CA LYS A 292 -11.05 27.76 -5.47
C LYS A 292 -12.27 27.70 -6.37
N ILE A 293 -12.95 26.56 -6.47
CA ILE A 293 -14.21 26.40 -7.22
C ILE A 293 -15.26 27.36 -6.67
N ARG A 294 -15.46 27.42 -5.35
CA ARG A 294 -16.47 28.30 -4.73
C ARG A 294 -16.27 29.79 -5.05
N VAL A 295 -15.02 30.24 -5.25
CA VAL A 295 -14.69 31.64 -5.52
C VAL A 295 -14.55 31.93 -7.01
N GLY A 296 -14.10 30.95 -7.79
CA GLY A 296 -13.64 31.13 -9.17
C GLY A 296 -14.72 30.95 -10.25
N ILE A 297 -15.85 30.30 -9.92
CA ILE A 297 -16.98 30.16 -10.87
C ILE A 297 -18.10 31.14 -10.55
N LEU A 298 -18.88 31.53 -11.56
CA LEU A 298 -19.99 32.46 -11.41
C LEU A 298 -21.24 31.81 -10.79
N THR A 299 -21.43 30.51 -11.06
CA THR A 299 -22.57 29.73 -10.57
C THR A 299 -22.43 29.46 -9.07
N LYS A 300 -23.49 29.72 -8.30
CA LYS A 300 -23.55 29.30 -6.89
C LYS A 300 -23.64 27.77 -6.81
N VAL A 301 -22.72 27.16 -6.08
CA VAL A 301 -22.61 25.71 -5.94
C VAL A 301 -22.66 25.25 -4.49
N VAL A 302 -23.10 24.01 -4.30
CA VAL A 302 -22.99 23.28 -3.03
C VAL A 302 -21.91 22.22 -3.19
N LEU A 303 -20.92 22.22 -2.29
CA LEU A 303 -19.72 21.37 -2.40
C LEU A 303 -19.71 20.33 -1.27
N TYR A 304 -19.62 19.06 -1.65
CA TYR A 304 -19.43 17.93 -0.75
C TYR A 304 -18.01 17.38 -0.93
N ILE A 305 -17.24 17.33 0.16
CA ILE A 305 -15.83 16.90 0.10
C ILE A 305 -15.68 15.57 0.80
N TYR A 306 -15.36 14.54 0.02
CA TYR A 306 -15.02 13.22 0.51
C TYR A 306 -13.51 13.07 0.51
N LYS A 307 -12.94 12.92 1.70
CA LYS A 307 -11.52 12.59 1.85
C LYS A 307 -11.43 11.10 2.10
N PHE A 308 -10.94 10.37 1.11
CA PHE A 308 -10.51 9.01 1.36
C PHE A 308 -9.21 9.07 2.16
N ILE A 309 -9.28 8.70 3.43
CA ILE A 309 -8.16 8.69 4.37
C ILE A 309 -7.88 7.23 4.76
N TYR A 310 -6.61 6.90 5.04
CA TYR A 310 -6.14 5.62 5.60
C TYR A 310 -7.05 4.99 6.67
N ILE A 311 -7.84 5.80 7.39
CA ILE A 311 -8.80 5.35 8.41
C ILE A 311 -9.84 4.35 7.88
N TYR A 312 -10.28 4.47 6.62
CA TYR A 312 -11.22 3.50 6.02
C TYR A 312 -10.57 2.12 5.78
N MET A 313 -9.24 2.09 5.67
CA MET A 313 -8.45 0.87 5.49
C MET A 313 -8.10 0.19 6.82
N ILE A 314 -8.23 0.90 7.96
CA ILE A 314 -8.05 0.35 9.31
C ILE A 314 -9.25 -0.54 9.70
N GLY A 315 -10.43 -0.26 9.13
CA GLY A 315 -11.70 -0.81 9.60
C GLY A 315 -12.20 -2.08 8.90
N LEU A 316 -12.09 -2.23 7.57
CA LEU A 316 -13.18 -2.95 6.90
C LEU A 316 -12.91 -4.02 5.85
N LEU A 317 -11.69 -4.30 5.39
CA LEU A 317 -11.53 -5.39 4.42
C LEU A 317 -10.36 -6.31 4.70
N ALA A 318 -10.73 -7.54 5.09
CA ALA A 318 -9.99 -8.74 4.78
C ALA A 318 -9.69 -8.77 3.29
N HIS A 319 -8.44 -9.01 2.90
CA HIS A 319 -8.12 -9.14 1.48
C HIS A 319 -8.80 -10.39 0.91
N TYR A 320 -9.50 -10.24 -0.22
CA TYR A 320 -10.05 -11.37 -0.98
C TYR A 320 -8.93 -12.18 -1.66
N ILE A 321 -9.06 -13.50 -1.54
CA ILE A 321 -8.54 -14.69 -2.27
C ILE A 321 -7.29 -14.53 -3.19
N TYR A 322 -7.19 -13.48 -4.01
CA TYR A 322 -6.08 -13.29 -4.96
C TYR A 322 -4.71 -13.09 -4.32
N LEU A 323 -4.63 -12.45 -3.14
CA LEU A 323 -3.34 -12.28 -2.45
C LEU A 323 -2.84 -13.56 -1.78
N SER A 324 -3.75 -14.41 -1.29
CA SER A 324 -3.38 -15.74 -0.81
C SER A 324 -2.81 -16.56 -1.97
N ALA A 325 -3.46 -16.55 -3.15
CA ALA A 325 -2.92 -17.18 -4.35
C ALA A 325 -1.58 -16.57 -4.82
N PHE A 326 -1.46 -15.23 -4.81
CA PHE A 326 -0.27 -14.50 -5.26
C PHE A 326 0.95 -14.73 -4.36
N LEU A 327 0.77 -14.68 -3.03
CA LEU A 327 1.84 -14.98 -2.08
C LEU A 327 2.24 -16.45 -2.12
N HIS A 328 1.28 -17.35 -2.32
CA HIS A 328 1.55 -18.78 -2.42
C HIS A 328 2.35 -19.13 -3.70
N MET A 329 2.22 -18.34 -4.78
CA MET A 329 2.99 -18.51 -6.02
C MET A 329 4.39 -17.86 -6.00
N HIS A 330 4.58 -16.70 -5.37
CA HIS A 330 5.84 -15.93 -5.51
C HIS A 330 6.87 -16.12 -4.37
N PHE A 331 6.46 -16.57 -3.18
CA PHE A 331 7.36 -16.68 -2.02
C PHE A 331 8.51 -17.68 -2.20
N GLN A 332 8.38 -18.64 -3.12
CA GLN A 332 9.35 -19.72 -3.26
C GLN A 332 10.66 -19.25 -3.94
N SER A 333 10.63 -18.16 -4.72
CA SER A 333 11.78 -17.67 -5.48
C SER A 333 12.84 -16.91 -4.66
N TYR A 334 12.53 -16.48 -3.43
CA TYR A 334 13.40 -15.62 -2.61
C TYR A 334 14.22 -16.36 -1.54
N LEU A 335 14.03 -17.69 -1.41
CA LEU A 335 14.70 -18.52 -0.40
C LEU A 335 15.97 -19.23 -0.93
N SER A 336 16.40 -18.91 -2.15
CA SER A 336 17.61 -19.44 -2.80
C SER A 336 18.77 -18.46 -2.76
#